data_AF-A0A1Y0MH60-F1
#
_entry.id   AF-A0A1Y0MH60-F1
#
_cell.length_a   1.000
_cell.length_b   1.000
_cell.length_c   1.000
_cell.angle_alpha   90.00
_cell.angle_beta   90.00
_cell.angle_gamma   90.00
#
_symmetry.space_group_name_H-M   'P 1'
#
loop_
_entity.id
_entity.type
_entity.pdbx_description
1 polymer ?
#
loop_
_entity_poly.entity_id
_entity_poly.type
_entity_poly.pdbx_seq_one_letter_code
_entity_poly.pdbx_strand_id
1 'polypeptide(L)'
;MNKKTIDTIYKWTLRFYYIRTLLAGIICICFSVILIITDYKISKKEDFNLFIIIFSAILGIVFLLIGLFQKTETEFGIRNKWHEKYIE
;
A
#
# COMPACT_ATOMS: atom_id res chain seq x y z
N MET A 1 14.69 9.39 26.87
CA MET A 1 13.46 8.75 26.32
C MET A 1 13.51 7.26 26.65
N ASN A 2 12.42 6.64 27.10
CA ASN A 2 12.44 5.23 27.56
C ASN A 2 12.66 4.28 26.36
N LYS A 3 13.50 3.25 26.51
CA LYS A 3 13.80 2.25 25.45
C LYS A 3 12.52 1.61 24.90
N LYS A 4 11.52 1.36 25.76
CA LYS A 4 10.20 0.83 25.35
C LYS A 4 9.44 1.78 24.41
N THR A 5 9.57 3.09 24.61
CA THR A 5 8.90 4.10 23.79
C THR A 5 9.54 4.17 22.40
N ILE A 6 10.87 4.10 22.33
CA ILE A 6 11.62 4.10 21.06
C ILE A 6 11.26 2.87 20.23
N ASP A 7 11.24 1.70 20.85
CA ASP A 7 10.87 0.44 20.20
C ASP A 7 9.43 0.45 19.67
N THR A 8 8.49 0.99 20.45
CA THR A 8 7.09 1.13 20.02
C THR A 8 6.97 2.06 18.81
N ILE A 9 7.68 3.19 18.82
CA ILE A 9 7.69 4.14 17.69
C ILE A 9 8.25 3.47 16.44
N TYR A 10 9.39 2.77 16.56
CA TYR A 10 10.03 2.09 15.43
C TYR A 10 9.11 1.05 14.78
N LYS A 11 8.45 0.21 15.59
CA LYS A 11 7.47 -0.78 15.11
C LYS A 11 6.33 -0.11 14.35
N TRP A 12 5.78 0.97 14.89
CA TRP A 12 4.71 1.73 14.22
C TRP A 12 5.16 2.42 12.94
N THR A 13 6.39 2.94 12.90
CA THR A 13 6.98 3.51 11.69
C THR A 13 7.10 2.45 10.58
N LEU A 14 7.61 1.25 10.90
CA LEU A 14 7.64 0.15 9.93
C LEU A 14 6.24 -0.22 9.44
N ARG A 15 5.27 -0.27 10.35
CA ARG A 15 3.88 -0.54 10.00
C ARG A 15 3.28 0.50 9.07
N PHE A 16 3.60 1.77 9.32
CA PHE A 16 3.14 2.89 8.50
C PHE A 16 3.61 2.78 7.04
N TYR A 17 4.81 2.27 6.79
CA TYR A 17 5.33 2.11 5.43
C TYR A 17 4.47 1.17 4.58
N TYR A 18 4.16 -0.04 5.06
CA TYR A 18 3.34 -0.95 4.29
C TYR A 18 1.87 -0.51 4.24
N ILE A 19 1.35 0.15 5.29
CA ILE A 19 -0.02 0.71 5.30
C ILE A 19 -0.18 1.73 4.18
N ARG A 20 0.82 2.61 3.97
CA ARG A 20 0.80 3.59 2.89
C ARG A 20 0.73 2.93 1.52
N THR A 21 1.50 1.86 1.29
CA THR A 21 1.47 1.10 0.04
C THR A 21 0.11 0.43 -0.20
N LEU A 22 -0.47 -0.18 0.85
CA LEU A 22 -1.80 -0.77 0.78
C LEU A 22 -2.88 0.27 0.47
N LEU A 23 -2.82 1.44 1.12
CA LEU A 23 -3.75 2.55 0.85
C LEU A 23 -3.65 3.04 -0.60
N ALA A 24 -2.44 3.18 -1.15
CA ALA A 24 -2.25 3.55 -2.55
C ALA A 24 -2.92 2.53 -3.50
N GLY A 25 -2.78 1.23 -3.20
CA GLY A 25 -3.45 0.16 -3.95
C GLY A 25 -4.98 0.27 -3.87
N ILE A 26 -5.54 0.44 -2.67
CA ILE A 26 -6.98 0.61 -2.45
C ILE A 26 -7.51 1.82 -3.23
N ILE A 27 -6.83 2.96 -3.16
CA ILE A 27 -7.24 4.17 -3.87
C ILE A 27 -7.26 3.95 -5.39
N CYS A 28 -6.26 3.27 -5.95
CA CYS A 28 -6.22 2.96 -7.40
C CYS A 28 -7.38 2.04 -7.82
N ILE A 29 -7.71 1.04 -7.00
CA ILE A 29 -8.85 0.15 -7.27
C ILE A 29 -10.17 0.93 -7.15
N CYS A 30 -10.36 1.69 -6.09
CA CYS A 30 -11.54 2.53 -5.92
C CYS A 30 -11.71 3.50 -7.08
N PHE A 31 -10.63 4.15 -7.54
CA PHE A 31 -10.66 5.03 -8.70
C PHE A 31 -11.11 4.30 -9.96
N SER A 32 -10.54 3.11 -10.24
CA SER A 32 -10.98 2.28 -11.36
C SER A 32 -12.46 1.89 -11.27
N VAL A 33 -12.93 1.51 -10.08
CA VAL A 33 -14.33 1.10 -9.86
C VAL A 33 -15.27 2.28 -10.08
N ILE A 34 -14.93 3.47 -9.57
CA ILE A 34 -15.72 4.69 -9.78
C ILE A 34 -15.84 5.01 -11.26
N LEU A 35 -14.74 4.95 -12.02
CA LEU A 35 -14.75 5.20 -13.45
C LEU A 35 -15.69 4.24 -14.20
N ILE A 36 -15.74 2.97 -13.81
CA ILE A 36 -16.62 1.96 -14.41
C ILE A 36 -18.09 2.22 -14.03
N ILE A 37 -18.38 2.42 -12.74
CA ILE A 37 -19.76 2.54 -12.23
C ILE A 37 -20.43 3.83 -12.72
N THR A 38 -19.69 4.93 -12.74
CA THR A 38 -20.23 6.24 -13.10
C THR A 38 -20.18 6.53 -14.59
N ASP A 39 -19.64 5.60 -15.40
CA ASP A 39 -19.33 5.79 -16.83
C ASP A 39 -18.60 7.12 -17.09
N TYR A 40 -17.71 7.48 -16.16
CA TYR A 40 -17.04 8.78 -16.20
C TYR A 40 -15.95 8.77 -17.27
N LYS A 41 -16.15 9.58 -18.31
CA LYS A 41 -15.21 9.73 -19.43
C LYS A 41 -14.20 10.83 -19.14
N ILE A 42 -12.96 10.45 -18.85
CA ILE A 42 -11.83 11.38 -18.65
C ILE A 42 -11.50 12.13 -19.95
N SER A 43 -11.65 11.46 -21.09
CA SER A 43 -11.41 12.00 -22.43
C SER A 43 -12.55 11.63 -23.39
N LYS A 44 -12.63 12.35 -24.51
CA LYS A 44 -13.55 12.02 -25.61
C LYS A 44 -13.20 10.72 -26.34
N LYS A 45 -11.97 10.22 -26.17
CA LYS A 45 -11.50 8.96 -26.77
C LYS A 45 -11.84 7.78 -25.84
N GLU A 46 -12.70 6.89 -26.28
CA GLU A 46 -13.18 5.76 -25.47
C GLU A 46 -12.05 4.78 -25.14
N ASP A 47 -11.18 4.46 -26.10
CA ASP A 47 -10.02 3.57 -25.89
C ASP A 47 -9.09 4.08 -24.78
N PHE A 48 -8.95 5.40 -24.66
CA PHE A 48 -8.08 5.99 -23.65
C PHE A 48 -8.70 5.89 -22.24
N ASN A 49 -10.02 6.04 -22.12
CA ASN A 49 -10.72 5.86 -20.85
C ASN A 49 -10.60 4.40 -20.40
N LEU A 50 -10.83 3.45 -21.32
CA LEU A 50 -10.71 2.03 -21.04
C LEU A 50 -9.27 1.63 -20.67
N PHE A 51 -8.28 2.20 -21.34
CA PHE A 51 -6.87 2.05 -20.97
C PHE A 51 -6.59 2.54 -19.55
N ILE A 52 -7.06 3.73 -19.16
CA ILE A 52 -6.85 4.26 -17.80
C ILE A 52 -7.50 3.36 -16.75
N ILE A 53 -8.72 2.88 -17.00
CA ILE A 53 -9.43 1.99 -16.08
C ILE A 53 -8.62 0.72 -15.84
N ILE A 54 -8.23 0.04 -16.92
CA ILE A 54 -7.48 -1.22 -16.82
C ILE A 54 -6.12 -0.98 -16.16
N PHE A 55 -5.41 0.08 -16.56
CA PHE A 55 -4.11 0.41 -15.99
C PHE A 55 -4.19 0.72 -14.49
N SER A 56 -5.20 1.49 -14.07
CA SER A 56 -5.45 1.79 -12.65
C SER A 56 -5.81 0.54 -11.85
N ALA A 57 -6.62 -0.36 -12.40
CA ALA A 57 -6.97 -1.63 -11.76
C ALA A 57 -5.73 -2.51 -11.56
N ILE A 58 -4.91 -2.68 -12.60
CA ILE A 58 -3.68 -3.48 -12.55
C ILE A 58 -2.70 -2.88 -11.55
N LEU A 59 -2.44 -1.57 -11.61
CA LEU A 59 -1.56 -0.90 -10.64
C LEU A 59 -2.07 -1.06 -9.21
N GLY A 60 -3.38 -0.93 -8.99
CA GLY A 60 -3.99 -1.14 -7.69
C GLY A 60 -3.73 -2.53 -7.12
N ILE A 61 -3.91 -3.58 -7.95
CA ILE A 61 -3.60 -4.96 -7.58
C ILE A 61 -2.11 -5.14 -7.26
N VAL A 62 -1.23 -4.60 -8.10
CA VAL A 62 0.22 -4.68 -7.89
C VAL A 62 0.62 -4.04 -6.55
N PHE A 63 0.12 -2.84 -6.25
CA PHE A 63 0.37 -2.18 -4.97
C PHE A 63 -0.18 -2.96 -3.77
N LEU A 64 -1.35 -3.60 -3.90
CA LEU A 64 -1.88 -4.46 -2.86
C LEU A 64 -0.99 -5.67 -2.61
N LEU A 65 -0.54 -6.36 -3.66
CA LEU A 65 0.36 -7.52 -3.53
C LEU A 65 1.68 -7.13 -2.85
N ILE A 66 2.30 -6.02 -3.30
CA ILE A 66 3.53 -5.50 -2.70
C ILE A 66 3.29 -5.11 -1.24
N GLY A 67 2.20 -4.41 -0.93
CA GLY A 67 1.86 -4.01 0.43
C GLY A 67 1.61 -5.19 1.36
N LEU A 68 0.97 -6.26 0.88
CA LEU A 68 0.75 -7.50 1.65
C LEU A 68 2.06 -8.25 1.89
N PHE A 69 2.95 -8.27 0.90
CA PHE A 69 4.29 -8.85 1.06
C PHE A 69 5.10 -8.06 2.10
N GLN A 70 5.17 -6.73 1.97
CA GLN A 70 5.83 -5.84 2.93
C GLN A 70 5.26 -6.00 4.34
N LYS A 71 3.94 -6.12 4.49
CA LYS A 71 3.29 -6.39 5.78
C LYS A 71 3.80 -7.70 6.38
N THR A 72 3.86 -8.76 5.59
CA THR A 72 4.29 -10.09 6.04
C THR A 72 5.74 -10.08 6.48
N GLU A 73 6.62 -9.49 5.69
CA GLU A 73 8.04 -9.34 6.01
C GLU A 73 8.25 -8.47 7.26
N THR A 74 7.54 -7.35 7.36
CA THR A 74 7.62 -6.43 8.50
C THR A 74 7.18 -7.10 9.81
N GLU A 75 6.02 -7.76 9.82
CA GLU A 75 5.53 -8.44 11.02
C GLU A 75 6.43 -9.65 11.39
N PHE A 76 7.00 -10.33 10.39
CA PHE A 76 7.99 -11.38 10.63
C PHE A 76 9.27 -10.84 11.27
N GLY A 77 9.82 -9.72 10.77
CA GLY A 77 11.00 -9.05 11.33
C GLY A 77 10.75 -8.48 12.72
N ILE A 78 9.55 -7.96 12.99
CA ILE A 78 9.13 -7.53 14.33
C ILE A 78 9.04 -8.73 15.28
N ARG A 79 8.45 -9.85 14.85
CA ARG A 79 8.37 -11.06 15.69
C ARG A 79 9.75 -11.62 16.04
N ASN A 80 10.68 -11.58 15.10
CA ASN A 80 12.04 -12.07 15.27
C ASN A 80 13.01 -11.04 15.88
N LYS A 81 12.50 -9.90 16.40
CA LYS A 81 13.29 -8.89 17.12
C LYS A 81 14.48 -8.34 16.31
N TRP A 82 14.39 -8.27 14.98
CA TRP A 82 15.48 -7.74 14.15
C TRP A 82 15.87 -6.30 14.51
N HIS A 83 14.93 -5.54 15.08
CA HIS A 83 15.14 -4.18 15.60
C HIS A 83 15.97 -4.12 16.88
N GLU A 84 16.03 -5.18 17.70
CA GLU A 84 16.90 -5.21 18.88
C GLU A 84 18.38 -5.29 18.49
N LYS A 85 18.69 -5.90 17.34
CA LYS A 85 20.06 -6.05 16.81
C LYS A 85 20.71 -4.74 16.36
N TYR A 86 19.93 -3.67 16.23
CA TYR A 86 20.40 -2.32 15.86
C TYR A 86 20.46 -1.35 17.08
N ILE A 87 20.07 -1.81 18.27
CA ILE A 87 19.98 -0.99 19.50
C ILE A 87 21.04 -1.40 20.56
N GLU A 88 21.72 -2.53 20.39
CA GLU A 88 22.99 -2.85 21.07
C GLU A 88 24.17 -2.13 20.41
#